data_AF-A0A0D8ZU89-F1
#
_entry.id   AF-A0A0D8ZU89-F1
#
_cell.length_a   1.000
_cell.length_b   1.000
_cell.length_c   1.000
_cell.angle_alpha   90.00
_cell.angle_beta   90.00
_cell.angle_gamma   90.00
#
_symmetry.space_group_name_H-M   'P 1'
#
loop_
_entity.id
_entity.type
_entity.pdbx_description
1 polymer ?
#
loop_
_entity_poly.entity_id
_entity_poly.type
_entity_poly.pdbx_seq_one_letter_code
_entity_poly.pdbx_strand_id
1 'polypeptide(L)' 'MMKPNFQTMSKEELRTYVLNHRDDEAAFQAYMDKLHAQENRIKHPATNSFDELENYPEFARRLQKEASRQK' A
#
# COMPACT_ATOMS: atom_id res chain seq x y z
N MET A 1 15.43 24.58 11.13
CA MET A 1 14.04 24.09 11.19
C MET A 1 14.05 22.66 11.69
N MET A 2 13.18 22.33 12.65
CA MET A 2 13.07 21.00 13.24
C MET A 2 12.44 20.06 12.21
N LYS A 3 13.13 18.98 11.82
CA LYS A 3 12.48 17.93 11.03
C LYS A 3 11.42 17.24 11.92
N PRO A 4 10.19 17.02 11.43
CA PRO A 4 9.18 16.26 12.17
C PRO A 4 9.64 14.81 12.38
N ASN A 5 9.25 14.20 13.50
CA ASN A 5 9.55 12.80 13.78
C ASN A 5 8.66 11.89 12.93
N PHE A 6 9.20 11.42 11.80
CA PHE A 6 8.49 10.55 10.87
C PHE A 6 8.06 9.21 11.50
N GLN A 7 8.79 8.71 12.49
CA GLN A 7 8.44 7.46 13.18
C GLN A 7 7.13 7.57 13.98
N THR A 8 6.88 8.74 14.58
CA THR A 8 5.69 8.98 15.41
C THR A 8 4.44 9.34 14.60
N MET A 9 4.61 9.84 13.36
CA MET A 9 3.50 10.24 12.49
C MET A 9 2.69 9.05 11.99
N SER A 10 1.38 9.21 11.81
CA SER A 10 0.55 8.15 11.21
C SER A 10 0.91 7.92 9.73
N LYS A 11 0.57 6.75 9.17
CA LYS A 11 0.83 6.44 7.75
C LYS A 11 0.22 7.49 6.81
N GLU A 12 -0.96 8.01 7.14
CA GLU A 12 -1.66 9.05 6.36
C GLU A 12 -0.94 10.40 6.43
N GLU A 13 -0.40 10.76 7.60
CA GLU A 13 0.39 11.98 7.76
C GLU A 13 1.70 11.89 7.00
N LEU A 14 2.41 10.76 7.09
CA LEU A 14 3.62 10.51 6.30
C LEU A 14 3.34 10.57 4.80
N ARG A 15 2.25 9.95 4.33
CA ARG A 15 1.84 10.02 2.92
C ARG A 15 1.64 11.47 2.50
N THR A 16 0.91 12.25 3.28
CA THR A 16 0.62 13.66 2.97
C THR A 16 1.89 14.50 2.98
N TYR A 17 2.79 14.25 3.93
CA TYR A 17 4.08 14.94 4.00
C TYR A 17 4.96 14.62 2.79
N VAL A 18 5.17 13.34 2.47
CA VAL A 18 5.96 12.89 1.31
C VAL A 18 5.40 13.44 -0.01
N LEU A 19 4.08 13.55 -0.14
CA LEU A 19 3.46 14.13 -1.32
C LEU A 19 3.75 15.63 -1.48
N ASN A 20 3.85 16.37 -0.38
CA ASN A 20 4.20 17.80 -0.36
C ASN A 20 5.72 18.04 -0.37
N HIS A 21 6.51 17.07 0.10
CA HIS A 21 7.97 17.13 0.25
C HIS A 21 8.62 15.95 -0.45
N ARG A 22 8.47 15.90 -1.79
CA ARG A 22 8.98 14.78 -2.60
C ARG A 22 10.50 14.66 -2.59
N ASP A 23 11.21 15.77 -2.36
CA ASP A 23 12.67 15.80 -2.21
C ASP A 23 13.15 15.35 -0.82
N ASP A 24 12.25 15.13 0.16
CA ASP A 24 12.64 14.64 1.48
C ASP A 24 12.72 13.11 1.48
N GLU A 25 13.92 12.62 1.15
CA GLU A 25 14.25 11.20 1.11
C GLU A 25 14.05 10.52 2.48
N ALA A 26 14.24 11.24 3.58
CA ALA A 26 14.03 10.70 4.93
C ALA A 26 12.56 10.45 5.22
N ALA A 27 11.67 11.34 4.76
CA ALA A 27 10.23 11.13 4.86
C ALA A 27 9.77 9.95 4.00
N PHE A 28 10.32 9.83 2.78
CA PHE A 28 10.02 8.72 1.87
C PHE A 28 10.45 7.38 2.47
N GLN A 29 11.68 7.30 3.00
CA GLN A 29 12.21 6.10 3.63
C GLN A 29 11.35 5.68 4.83
N ALA A 30 10.96 6.63 5.69
CA ALA A 30 10.10 6.34 6.84
C ALA A 30 8.70 5.86 6.43
N TYR A 31 8.13 6.41 5.36
CA TYR A 31 6.85 5.95 4.82
C TYR A 31 6.96 4.52 4.26
N MET A 32 8.03 4.23 3.50
CA MET A 32 8.28 2.89 2.96
C MET A 32 8.55 1.86 4.06
N ASP A 33 9.33 2.19 5.08
CA ASP A 33 9.61 1.31 6.20
C ASP A 33 8.33 0.94 6.96
N LYS A 34 7.45 1.93 7.20
CA LYS A 34 6.14 1.71 7.81
C LYS A 34 5.20 0.86 6.93
N LEU A 35 5.30 1.01 5.61
CA LEU A 35 4.54 0.20 4.65
C LEU A 35 5.06 -1.25 4.58
N HIS A 36 6.37 -1.42 4.69
CA HIS A 36 7.04 -2.73 4.73
C HIS A 36 6.80 -3.47 6.04
N ALA A 37 6.77 -2.76 7.17
CA ALA A 37 6.44 -3.30 8.48
C ALA A 37 4.96 -3.74 8.58
N GLN A 38 4.10 -3.29 7.67
CA GLN A 38 2.71 -3.75 7.61
C GLN A 38 2.66 -5.19 7.08
N GLU A 39 2.68 -6.16 7.99
CA GLU A 39 2.75 -7.61 7.76
C GLU A 39 1.55 -8.17 6.94
N ASN A 40 0.46 -7.42 6.84
CA ASN A 40 -0.74 -7.78 6.06
C ASN A 40 -0.59 -7.65 4.53
N ARG A 41 0.64 -7.56 3.99
CA ARG A 41 0.85 -7.66 2.55
C ARG A 41 0.64 -9.11 2.13
N ILE A 42 -0.55 -9.41 1.59
CA ILE A 42 -0.77 -10.64 0.83
C ILE A 42 0.16 -10.56 -0.39
N LYS A 43 1.33 -11.19 -0.29
CA LYS A 43 2.27 -11.34 -1.39
C LYS A 43 1.62 -12.32 -2.37
N HIS A 44 0.88 -11.78 -3.33
CA HIS A 44 0.51 -12.56 -4.50
C HIS A 44 1.79 -12.78 -5.31
N PRO A 45 2.13 -14.03 -5.69
CA PRO A 45 3.21 -14.26 -6.64
C PRO A 45 2.92 -13.43 -7.89
N ALA A 46 3.96 -12.88 -8.51
CA ALA A 46 3.81 -12.27 -9.82
C ALA A 46 3.29 -13.36 -10.74
N THR A 47 2.01 -13.24 -11.12
CA THR A 47 1.37 -14.18 -12.01
C THR A 47 2.13 -14.15 -13.33
N ASN A 48 2.79 -15.25 -13.68
CA ASN A 48 3.66 -15.27 -14.86
C ASN A 48 2.86 -15.25 -16.18
N SER A 49 1.53 -15.38 -16.10
CA SER A 49 0.62 -15.26 -17.24
C SER A 49 -0.76 -14.78 -16.79
N PHE A 50 -1.49 -14.11 -17.68
CA PHE A 50 -2.90 -13.77 -17.46
C PHE A 50 -3.76 -15.02 -17.21
N ASP A 51 -3.39 -16.19 -17.73
CA ASP A 51 -4.06 -17.48 -17.50
C ASP A 51 -4.12 -17.91 -16.02
N GLU A 52 -3.10 -17.61 -15.23
CA GLU A 52 -3.11 -17.97 -13.80
C GLU A 52 -4.09 -17.07 -13.03
N LEU A 53 -4.49 -15.90 -13.57
CA LEU A 53 -5.51 -15.04 -12.96
C LEU A 53 -6.89 -15.71 -12.97
N GLU A 54 -7.18 -16.58 -13.94
CA GLU A 54 -8.37 -17.44 -13.99
C GLU A 54 -8.36 -18.52 -12.88
N ASN A 55 -7.17 -18.97 -12.47
CA ASN A 55 -6.99 -19.96 -11.40
C ASN A 55 -7.12 -19.39 -9.98
N TYR A 56 -7.33 -18.08 -9.80
CA TYR A 56 -7.61 -17.46 -8.51
C TYR A 56 -9.11 -17.07 -8.39
N PRO A 57 -10.04 -18.04 -8.24
CA PRO A 57 -11.47 -17.73 -8.10
C PRO A 57 -11.77 -16.89 -6.85
N GLU A 58 -10.90 -16.95 -5.84
CA GLU A 58 -10.92 -16.08 -4.66
C GLU A 58 -10.84 -14.58 -5.02
N PHE A 59 -10.01 -14.22 -6.00
CA PHE A 59 -9.84 -12.84 -6.47
C PHE A 59 -11.09 -12.37 -7.23
N ALA A 60 -11.60 -13.21 -8.14
CA ALA A 60 -12.84 -12.94 -8.87
C ALA A 60 -14.04 -12.78 -7.91
N ARG A 61 -14.13 -13.63 -6.86
CA ARG A 61 -15.17 -13.53 -5.83
C ARG A 61 -15.08 -12.22 -5.03
N ARG A 62 -13.88 -11.76 -4.69
CA ARG A 62 -13.68 -10.46 -3.99
C ARG A 62 -14.13 -9.29 -4.86
N LEU A 63 -13.73 -9.27 -6.14
CA LEU A 63 -14.14 -8.23 -7.09
C LEU A 63 -15.67 -8.17 -7.27
N GLN A 64 -16.34 -9.31 -7.43
CA GLN A 64 -17.81 -9.34 -7.52
C GLN A 64 -18.49 -8.84 -6.25
N LYS A 65 -17.98 -9.23 -5.07
CA LYS A 65 -18.54 -8.81 -3.78
C LYS A 65 -18.37 -7.31 -3.52
N GLU A 66 -17.27 -6.72 -3.99
CA GLU A 66 -17.04 -5.27 -3.92
C GLU A 66 -17.94 -4.52 -4.91
N ALA A 67 -18.09 -5.01 -6.14
CA ALA A 67 -18.99 -4.42 -7.14
C ALA A 67 -20.47 -4.46 -6.71
N SER A 68 -20.88 -5.49 -5.96
CA SER A 68 -22.25 -5.64 -5.44
C SER A 68 -22.52 -4.78 -4.19
N ARG A 69 -21.49 -4.27 -3.52
CA ARG A 69 -21.61 -3.41 -2.33
C ARG A 69 -21.83 -1.93 -2.66
N GLN A 70 -21.71 -1.54 -3.93
CA GLN A 70 -21.98 -0.18 -4.40
C GLN A 70 -23.39 0.00 -4.98
N LYS A 71 -24.29 -0.98 -4.87
CA LYS A 71 -25.71 -0.88 -5.28
C LYS A 71 -26.65 -0.79 -4.08
#